data_AF-A0A1G9GBM7-F1
#
_entry.id   AF-A0A1G9GBM7-F1
#
_cell.length_a   1.000
_cell.length_b   1.000
_cell.length_c   1.000
_cell.angle_alpha   90.00
_cell.angle_beta   90.00
_cell.angle_gamma   90.00
#
_symmetry.space_group_name_H-M   'P 1'
#
loop_
_entity.id
_entity.type
_entity.pdbx_description
1 polymer ?
#
loop_
_entity_poly.entity_id
_entity_poly.type
_entity_poly.pdbx_seq_one_letter_code
_entity_poly.pdbx_strand_id
1 'polypeptide(L)'
;MPRTLLAAALALVAGGAALASVPGEYDTGPETAGVAAPINLAQPRETPAGAMTYEIFEATVEHGDMPECPKALAAEGRFCRVVLQNDMLHVFAFAEDGDQPMLAVMEYPLDAVTFPQ
;
A
#
# COMPACT_ATOMS: atom_id res chain seq x y z
N MET A 1 -72.54 16.89 25.11
CA MET A 1 -73.17 16.96 23.77
C MET A 1 -72.29 17.84 22.87
N PRO A 2 -72.37 17.75 21.54
CA PRO A 2 -71.45 17.04 20.64
C PRO A 2 -70.45 18.04 19.97
N ARG A 3 -69.59 17.74 18.98
CA ARG A 3 -69.65 16.78 17.86
C ARG A 3 -68.26 16.25 17.45
N THR A 4 -68.34 15.07 16.86
CA THR A 4 -67.31 14.25 16.22
C THR A 4 -66.80 14.79 14.86
N LEU A 5 -65.60 14.32 14.50
CA LEU A 5 -65.13 13.95 13.14
C LEU A 5 -64.95 15.03 12.05
N LEU A 6 -63.70 15.18 11.58
CA LEU A 6 -63.25 14.72 10.25
C LEU A 6 -61.69 14.59 10.27
N ALA A 7 -61.16 13.38 10.06
CA ALA A 7 -60.44 12.95 8.83
C ALA A 7 -59.00 13.50 8.74
N ALA A 8 -57.95 12.66 8.84
CA ALA A 8 -57.27 11.96 7.72
C ALA A 8 -56.47 12.93 6.82
N ALA A 9 -55.21 12.71 6.43
CA ALA A 9 -54.20 11.67 6.73
C ALA A 9 -52.79 12.34 6.63
N LEU A 10 -51.62 11.73 6.40
CA LEU A 10 -51.16 10.37 6.03
C LEU A 10 -49.66 10.21 6.43
N ALA A 11 -49.11 9.00 6.31
CA ALA A 11 -47.69 8.67 6.06
C ALA A 11 -46.58 9.27 6.97
N LEU A 12 -46.03 8.40 7.83
CA LEU A 12 -44.59 8.38 8.09
C LEU A 12 -43.84 8.06 6.78
N VAL A 13 -42.59 8.52 6.65
CA VAL A 13 -41.37 7.69 6.48
C VAL A 13 -40.15 8.62 6.48
N ALA A 14 -39.06 8.18 7.11
CA ALA A 14 -37.83 8.96 7.25
C ALA A 14 -37.13 9.21 5.90
N GLY A 15 -36.67 10.44 5.67
CA GLY A 15 -35.71 10.74 4.61
C GLY A 15 -34.27 10.57 5.11
N GLY A 16 -33.38 10.04 4.25
CA GLY A 16 -31.94 10.17 4.44
C GLY A 16 -31.12 8.90 4.66
N ALA A 17 -31.22 7.90 3.76
CA ALA A 17 -30.16 6.91 3.58
C ALA A 17 -30.14 6.39 2.13
N ALA A 18 -29.61 7.18 1.20
CA ALA A 18 -29.39 6.74 -0.16
C ALA A 18 -28.07 5.95 -0.25
N LEU A 19 -28.16 4.62 -0.11
CA LEU A 19 -27.09 3.70 -0.54
C LEU A 19 -27.62 2.91 -1.75
N ALA A 20 -27.47 3.50 -2.93
CA ALA A 20 -27.84 2.87 -4.19
C ALA A 20 -26.74 1.90 -4.65
N SER A 21 -26.71 0.71 -4.05
CA SER A 21 -26.00 -0.45 -4.60
C SER A 21 -26.99 -1.33 -5.34
N VAL A 22 -27.02 -1.22 -6.67
CA VAL A 22 -27.83 -2.08 -7.53
C VAL A 22 -27.18 -3.48 -7.58
N PRO A 23 -27.92 -4.58 -7.38
CA PRO A 23 -27.44 -5.90 -7.74
C PRO A 23 -27.46 -6.04 -9.27
N GLY A 24 -26.39 -5.56 -9.91
CA GLY A 24 -26.15 -5.77 -11.33
C GLY A 24 -25.54 -7.14 -11.56
N GLU A 25 -26.26 -8.02 -12.26
CA GLU A 25 -25.69 -9.19 -12.91
C GLU A 25 -24.57 -8.70 -13.84
N TYR A 26 -23.33 -9.16 -13.64
CA TYR A 26 -22.21 -8.83 -14.50
C TYR A 26 -22.05 -9.92 -15.56
N ASP A 27 -22.19 -9.54 -16.83
CA ASP A 27 -21.99 -10.45 -17.96
C ASP A 27 -20.48 -10.61 -18.23
N THR A 28 -19.81 -11.29 -17.30
CA THR A 28 -18.44 -11.76 -17.45
C THR A 28 -18.48 -13.04 -18.29
N GLY A 29 -17.64 -13.12 -19.33
CA GLY A 29 -17.74 -14.11 -20.42
C GLY A 29 -17.73 -15.59 -20.01
N PRO A 30 -17.82 -16.52 -20.97
CA PRO A 30 -17.99 -17.95 -20.69
C PRO A 30 -16.89 -18.54 -19.78
N GLU A 31 -15.68 -17.98 -19.80
CA GLU A 31 -14.56 -18.25 -18.88
C GLU A 31 -14.86 -18.00 -17.38
N THR A 32 -15.95 -17.31 -17.06
CA THR A 32 -16.34 -16.85 -15.72
C THR A 32 -17.77 -17.24 -15.33
N ALA A 33 -18.44 -18.06 -16.14
CA ALA A 33 -19.79 -18.54 -15.86
C ALA A 33 -19.83 -19.33 -14.53
N GLY A 34 -20.60 -18.84 -13.56
CA GLY A 34 -20.72 -19.42 -12.22
C GLY A 34 -19.76 -18.86 -11.15
N VAL A 35 -18.91 -17.89 -11.49
CA VAL A 35 -18.05 -17.20 -10.51
C VAL A 35 -18.84 -16.05 -9.85
N ALA A 36 -19.32 -16.28 -8.62
CA ALA A 36 -20.26 -15.37 -7.93
C ALA A 36 -19.63 -14.08 -7.35
N ALA A 37 -18.40 -13.71 -7.73
CA ALA A 37 -17.81 -12.43 -7.36
C ALA A 37 -16.80 -11.92 -8.40
N PRO A 38 -16.62 -10.59 -8.54
CA PRO A 38 -15.44 -10.03 -9.19
C PRO A 38 -14.16 -10.53 -8.48
N ILE A 39 -13.14 -10.88 -9.27
CA ILE A 39 -11.88 -11.46 -8.77
C ILE A 39 -11.12 -10.54 -7.79
N ASN A 40 -11.50 -9.25 -7.68
CA ASN A 40 -10.95 -8.37 -6.66
C ASN A 40 -11.97 -7.36 -6.09
N LEU A 41 -12.72 -7.79 -5.07
CA LEU A 41 -13.47 -6.92 -4.15
C LEU A 41 -12.78 -6.76 -2.78
N ALA A 42 -11.49 -7.13 -2.67
CA ALA A 42 -10.74 -6.82 -1.47
C ALA A 42 -10.74 -5.30 -1.27
N GLN A 43 -11.16 -4.86 -0.07
CA GLN A 43 -10.94 -3.47 0.36
C GLN A 43 -9.45 -3.14 0.20
N PRO A 44 -9.07 -1.88 -0.13
CA PRO A 44 -7.68 -1.46 -0.09
C PRO A 44 -7.09 -1.79 1.28
N ARG A 45 -6.31 -2.86 1.33
CA ARG A 45 -5.59 -3.26 2.53
C ARG A 45 -4.34 -2.39 2.58
N GLU A 46 -4.08 -1.77 3.71
CA GLU A 46 -2.75 -1.24 3.98
C GLU A 46 -1.76 -2.42 3.92
N THR A 47 -1.00 -2.50 2.84
CA THR A 47 0.20 -3.32 2.79
C THR A 47 1.14 -2.73 3.84
N PRO A 48 1.58 -3.49 4.86
CA PRO A 48 2.54 -2.98 5.82
C PRO A 48 3.78 -2.45 5.11
N ALA A 49 4.44 -1.43 5.68
CA ALA A 49 5.76 -0.99 5.24
C ALA A 49 6.77 -2.13 5.48
N GLY A 50 6.87 -3.03 4.51
CA GLY A 50 7.45 -4.35 4.71
C GLY A 50 7.18 -5.33 3.56
N ALA A 51 7.35 -4.89 2.31
CA ALA A 51 7.45 -5.84 1.19
C ALA A 51 8.77 -6.62 1.21
N MET A 52 9.79 -6.09 1.91
CA MET A 52 11.12 -6.66 2.04
C MET A 52 11.69 -6.35 3.43
N THR A 53 12.04 -7.39 4.17
CA THR A 53 12.85 -7.32 5.39
C THR A 53 14.33 -7.43 5.04
N TYR A 54 15.22 -7.05 5.96
CA TYR A 54 16.66 -7.22 5.74
C TYR A 54 17.06 -8.69 5.53
N GLU A 55 16.48 -9.64 6.30
CA GLU A 55 16.75 -11.09 6.12
C GLU A 55 16.47 -11.55 4.69
N ILE A 56 15.34 -11.14 4.10
CA ILE A 56 14.98 -11.51 2.73
C ILE A 56 15.93 -10.82 1.73
N PHE A 57 16.27 -9.55 1.95
CA PHE A 57 17.20 -8.80 1.11
C PHE A 57 18.60 -9.44 1.11
N GLU A 58 19.18 -9.69 2.28
CA GLU A 58 20.51 -10.31 2.45
C GLU A 58 20.59 -11.72 1.86
N ALA A 59 19.49 -12.49 1.93
CA ALA A 59 19.42 -13.81 1.32
C ALA A 59 19.26 -13.81 -0.22
N THR A 60 18.90 -12.69 -0.84
CA THR A 60 18.49 -12.64 -2.27
C THR A 60 19.20 -11.59 -3.13
N VAL A 61 19.91 -10.63 -2.52
CA VAL A 61 20.51 -9.48 -3.22
C VAL A 61 21.99 -9.38 -2.90
N GLU A 62 22.85 -9.43 -3.92
CA GLU A 62 24.28 -9.18 -3.76
C GLU A 62 24.51 -7.70 -3.45
N HIS A 63 24.96 -7.41 -2.22
CA HIS A 63 25.04 -6.06 -1.69
C HIS A 63 26.34 -5.79 -0.92
N GLY A 64 26.75 -4.53 -0.87
CA GLY A 64 27.78 -4.03 0.02
C GLY A 64 27.19 -3.38 1.27
N ASP A 65 27.91 -3.49 2.39
CA ASP A 65 27.61 -2.77 3.62
C ASP A 65 28.06 -1.31 3.52
N MET A 66 27.23 -0.39 4.02
CA MET A 66 27.61 1.02 4.20
C MET A 66 27.81 1.31 5.69
N PRO A 67 28.95 1.88 6.12
CA PRO A 67 29.17 2.24 7.52
C PRO A 67 28.32 3.45 7.93
N GLU A 68 27.95 4.31 6.98
CA GLU A 68 27.06 5.45 7.18
C GLU A 68 26.06 5.54 6.02
N CYS A 69 24.80 5.85 6.33
CA CYS A 69 23.81 6.17 5.31
C CYS A 69 24.11 7.52 4.65
N PRO A 70 23.85 7.69 3.34
CA PRO A 70 23.87 9.01 2.70
C PRO A 70 22.95 9.99 3.42
N LYS A 71 23.32 11.28 3.45
CA LYS A 71 22.62 12.34 4.19
C LYS A 71 21.10 12.43 3.93
N ALA A 72 20.62 12.00 2.76
CA ALA A 72 19.19 11.97 2.42
C ALA A 72 18.41 10.81 3.10
N LEU A 73 19.11 9.74 3.50
CA LEU A 73 18.54 8.54 4.13
C LEU A 73 18.85 8.44 5.63
N ALA A 74 19.96 9.06 6.06
CA ALA A 74 20.44 9.05 7.43
C ALA A 74 19.39 9.56 8.43
N ALA A 75 19.03 8.69 9.37
CA ALA A 75 18.25 9.00 10.56
C ALA A 75 18.64 8.00 11.67
N GLU A 76 18.27 8.29 12.91
CA GLU A 76 18.46 7.38 14.04
C GLU A 76 17.67 6.07 13.83
N GLY A 77 18.21 4.94 14.31
CA GLY A 77 17.57 3.63 14.17
C GLY A 77 17.59 3.08 12.73
N ARG A 78 18.61 3.42 11.92
CA ARG A 78 18.71 2.99 10.51
C ARG A 78 20.12 2.61 10.09
N PHE A 79 20.19 1.57 9.27
CA PHE A 79 21.40 1.18 8.55
C PHE A 79 21.14 1.13 7.04
N CYS A 80 22.22 1.18 6.25
CA CYS A 80 22.15 1.20 4.79
C CYS A 80 22.95 0.05 4.14
N ARG A 81 22.48 -0.34 2.96
CA ARG A 81 23.11 -1.31 2.06
C ARG A 81 23.15 -0.75 0.64
N VAL A 82 24.20 -1.08 -0.09
CA VAL A 82 24.40 -0.62 -1.47
C VAL A 82 24.37 -1.79 -2.45
N VAL A 83 23.68 -1.61 -3.58
CA VAL A 83 23.68 -2.54 -4.71
C VAL A 83 24.13 -1.79 -5.96
N LEU A 84 24.98 -2.44 -6.76
CA LEU A 84 25.48 -1.90 -8.02
C LEU A 84 24.77 -2.60 -9.18
N GLN A 85 23.85 -1.94 -9.86
CA GLN A 85 23.10 -2.56 -10.96
C GLN A 85 22.59 -1.54 -11.99
N ASN A 86 22.68 -1.90 -13.27
CA ASN A 86 22.21 -1.11 -14.41
C ASN A 86 22.82 0.32 -14.47
N ASP A 87 24.14 0.42 -14.26
CA ASP A 87 24.90 1.68 -14.19
C ASP A 87 24.42 2.68 -13.10
N MET A 88 23.66 2.18 -12.13
CA MET A 88 23.15 2.92 -10.98
C MET A 88 23.64 2.29 -9.67
N LEU A 89 23.80 3.13 -8.64
CA LEU A 89 24.07 2.76 -7.27
C LEU A 89 22.78 2.90 -6.46
N HIS A 90 22.25 1.78 -5.99
CA HIS A 90 21.00 1.70 -5.24
C HIS A 90 21.32 1.61 -3.76
N VAL A 91 20.93 2.61 -2.97
CA VAL A 91 21.08 2.60 -1.51
C VAL A 91 19.75 2.30 -0.86
N PHE A 92 19.67 1.14 -0.22
CA PHE A 92 18.53 0.68 0.56
C PHE A 92 18.74 1.06 2.03
N ALA A 93 17.72 1.65 2.67
CA ALA A 93 17.72 1.97 4.09
C ALA A 93 16.70 1.08 4.83
N PHE A 94 17.14 0.45 5.91
CA PHE A 94 16.33 -0.43 6.76
C PHE A 94 16.22 0.17 8.16
N ALA A 95 15.18 -0.20 8.91
CA ALA A 95 15.15 0.04 10.35
C ALA A 95 16.11 -0.92 11.07
N GLU A 96 16.77 -0.47 12.14
CA GLU A 96 17.55 -1.36 13.01
C GLU A 96 16.67 -2.24 13.90
N ASP A 97 15.49 -1.73 14.29
CA ASP A 97 14.53 -2.38 15.17
C ASP A 97 13.59 -3.37 14.46
N GLY A 98 13.08 -4.34 15.23
CA GLY A 98 12.07 -5.31 14.79
C GLY A 98 12.60 -6.24 13.70
N ASP A 99 11.75 -6.58 12.74
CA ASP A 99 12.09 -7.44 11.58
C ASP A 99 12.89 -6.69 10.49
N GLN A 100 13.47 -5.53 10.84
CA GLN A 100 14.28 -4.67 9.97
C GLN A 100 13.64 -4.43 8.59
N PRO A 101 12.42 -3.84 8.53
CA PRO A 101 11.75 -3.52 7.28
C PRO A 101 12.55 -2.49 6.46
N MET A 102 12.53 -2.67 5.14
CA MET A 102 13.00 -1.66 4.20
C MET A 102 12.13 -0.39 4.30
N LEU A 103 12.76 0.74 4.61
CA LEU A 103 12.11 2.04 4.80
C LEU A 103 12.16 2.92 3.55
N ALA A 104 13.24 2.82 2.77
CA ALA A 104 13.46 3.60 1.55
C ALA A 104 14.52 2.98 0.65
N VAL A 105 14.50 3.38 -0.63
CA VAL A 105 15.60 3.19 -1.58
C VAL A 105 15.89 4.52 -2.27
N MET A 106 17.17 4.80 -2.55
CA MET A 106 17.63 5.95 -3.33
C MET A 106 18.59 5.49 -4.41
N GLU A 107 18.40 5.98 -5.64
CA GLU A 107 19.29 5.68 -6.76
C GLU A 107 20.21 6.87 -7.07
N TYR A 108 21.48 6.58 -7.32
CA TYR A 108 22.47 7.56 -7.76
C TYR A 108 23.12 7.04 -9.05
N PRO A 109 23.23 7.85 -10.12
CA PRO A 109 23.96 7.43 -11.32
C PRO A 109 25.45 7.37 -11.02
N LEU A 110 26.14 6.37 -11.55
CA LEU A 110 27.55 6.11 -11.19
C LEU A 110 28.52 7.21 -11.66
N ASP A 111 28.15 7.96 -12.70
CA ASP A 111 28.92 9.10 -13.20
C ASP A 111 28.95 10.28 -12.21
N ALA A 112 28.01 10.34 -11.27
CA ALA A 112 28.00 11.31 -10.17
C ALA A 112 28.84 10.88 -8.95
N VAL A 113 29.36 9.65 -8.92
CA VAL A 113 30.16 9.12 -7.79
C VAL A 113 31.64 9.40 -8.02
N THR A 114 32.19 10.38 -7.32
CA THR A 114 33.63 10.68 -7.31
C THR A 114 34.33 10.07 -6.11
N PHE A 115 35.35 9.25 -6.37
CA PHE A 115 36.27 8.77 -5.34
C PHE A 115 37.36 9.82 -5.06
N PRO A 116 37.74 10.06 -3.79
CA PRO A 116 38.94 10.84 -3.48
C PRO A 116 40.18 10.10 -4.01
N GLN A 117 41.16 10.88 -4.51
CA GLN A 117 42.46 10.39 -4.97
C GLN A 117 43.53 10.56 -3.88
#